data_AF-A0A162HE53-F1
#
_entry.id   AF-A0A162HE53-F1
#
_cell.length_a   1.000
_cell.length_b   1.000
_cell.length_c   1.000
_cell.angle_alpha   90.00
_cell.angle_beta   90.00
_cell.angle_gamma   90.00
#
_symmetry.space_group_name_H-M   'P 1'
#
loop_
_entity.id
_entity.type
_entity.pdbx_description
1 polymer ?
#
loop_
_entity_poly.entity_id
_entity_poly.type
_entity_poly.pdbx_seq_one_letter_code
_entity_poly.pdbx_strand_id
1 'polypeptide(L)'
;MTEEERIELQRNNPLHGLKLETMITELVDHYGWEILDAAMRMNCFNTKPTIASAVKYLKKTEWAREKVENFYLYRFKRMPKASDIEYQMPPRSRTFRHGLEPREPMELTVESIQASQAKAASAFKARRGGNGRNFRR
;
A
#
# COMPACT_ATOMS: atom_id res chain seq x y z
N MET A 1 -2.54 -10.15 -25.20
CA MET A 1 -1.81 -10.67 -24.03
C MET A 1 -2.03 -12.16 -24.02
N THR A 2 -1.05 -12.91 -24.52
CA THR A 2 -1.02 -14.38 -24.36
C THR A 2 -0.79 -14.71 -22.88
N GLU A 3 -1.10 -15.94 -22.46
CA GLU A 3 -0.87 -16.33 -21.06
C GLU A 3 0.63 -16.33 -20.71
N GLU A 4 1.49 -16.67 -21.68
CA GLU A 4 2.94 -16.64 -21.55
C GLU A 4 3.47 -15.23 -21.28
N GLU A 5 2.99 -14.22 -22.04
CA GLU A 5 3.33 -12.81 -21.82
C GLU A 5 2.89 -12.34 -20.41
N ARG A 6 1.73 -12.80 -19.93
CA ARG A 6 1.23 -12.44 -18.59
C ARG A 6 2.13 -13.01 -17.49
N ILE A 7 2.54 -14.27 -17.62
CA ILE A 7 3.43 -14.94 -16.66
C ILE A 7 4.78 -14.20 -16.61
N GLU A 8 5.34 -13.84 -17.76
CA GLU A 8 6.61 -13.11 -17.82
C GLU A 8 6.49 -11.71 -17.20
N LEU A 9 5.42 -10.97 -17.49
CA LEU A 9 5.16 -9.67 -16.88
C LEU A 9 4.92 -9.76 -15.37
N GLN A 10 4.37 -10.88 -14.87
CA GLN A 10 4.19 -11.11 -13.44
C GLN A 10 5.51 -11.36 -12.73
N ARG A 11 6.48 -12.03 -13.37
CA ARG A 11 7.82 -12.26 -12.79
C ARG A 11 8.57 -10.96 -12.52
N ASN A 12 8.26 -9.89 -13.24
CA ASN A 12 8.84 -8.56 -13.03
C ASN A 12 8.26 -7.80 -11.83
N ASN A 13 7.23 -8.37 -11.17
CA ASN A 13 6.67 -7.77 -9.98
C ASN A 13 7.71 -7.82 -8.84
N PRO A 14 8.05 -6.68 -8.20
CA PRO A 14 9.01 -6.66 -7.09
C PRO A 14 8.63 -7.54 -5.89
N LEU A 15 7.36 -7.97 -5.80
CA LEU A 15 6.88 -8.89 -4.77
C LEU A 15 7.09 -10.38 -5.14
N HIS A 16 7.46 -10.68 -6.39
CA HIS A 16 7.65 -12.05 -6.86
C HIS A 16 8.83 -12.69 -6.14
N GLY A 17 8.59 -13.79 -5.43
CA GLY A 17 9.59 -14.47 -4.60
C GLY A 17 9.96 -13.75 -3.29
N LEU A 18 9.41 -12.56 -3.02
CA LEU A 18 9.72 -11.80 -1.81
C LEU A 18 9.03 -12.41 -0.58
N LYS A 19 9.83 -12.73 0.44
CA LYS A 19 9.35 -13.19 1.75
C LYS A 19 8.74 -12.02 2.52
N LEU A 20 7.65 -12.31 3.23
CA LEU A 20 6.93 -11.32 4.03
C LEU A 20 7.81 -10.72 5.15
N GLU A 21 8.67 -11.56 5.75
CA GLU A 21 9.65 -11.15 6.77
C GLU A 21 10.63 -10.11 6.21
N THR A 22 11.22 -10.37 5.05
CA THR A 22 12.15 -9.46 4.38
C THR A 22 11.48 -8.13 4.06
N MET A 23 10.27 -8.17 3.47
CA MET A 23 9.52 -6.97 3.12
C MET A 23 9.24 -6.08 4.34
N ILE A 24 8.80 -6.67 5.47
CA ILE A 24 8.54 -5.90 6.70
C ILE A 24 9.84 -5.35 7.26
N THR A 25 10.92 -6.13 7.24
CA THR A 25 12.24 -5.70 7.74
C THR A 25 12.72 -4.47 6.97
N GLU A 26 12.66 -4.49 5.64
CA GLU A 26 13.02 -3.33 4.80
C GLU A 26 12.14 -2.10 5.08
N LEU A 27 10.83 -2.30 5.25
CA LEU A 27 9.92 -1.20 5.58
C LEU A 27 10.22 -0.58 6.95
N VAL A 28 10.51 -1.40 7.95
CA VAL A 28 10.81 -0.95 9.31
C VAL A 28 12.18 -0.29 9.38
N ASP A 29 13.17 -0.83 8.67
CA ASP A 29 14.52 -0.26 8.61
C ASP A 29 14.50 1.15 8.00
N HIS A 30 13.70 1.36 6.96
CA HIS A 30 13.62 2.65 6.28
C HIS A 30 12.65 3.64 6.96
N TYR A 31 11.46 3.20 7.39
CA TYR A 31 10.41 4.10 7.89
C TYR A 31 10.21 4.04 9.41
N GLY A 32 10.64 2.98 10.07
CA GLY A 32 10.29 2.74 11.47
C GLY A 32 8.81 2.42 11.69
N TRP A 33 8.47 2.03 12.90
CA TRP A 33 7.12 1.58 13.25
C TRP A 33 6.09 2.71 13.28
N GLU A 34 6.48 3.90 13.76
CA GLU A 34 5.58 5.05 13.93
C GLU A 34 5.03 5.57 12.60
N ILE A 35 5.89 5.69 11.57
CA ILE A 35 5.46 6.12 10.24
C ILE A 35 4.55 5.07 9.59
N LEU A 36 4.87 3.78 9.75
CA LEU A 36 4.06 2.69 9.22
C LEU A 36 2.67 2.64 9.87
N ASP A 37 2.58 2.85 11.19
CA ASP A 37 1.29 2.95 11.87
C ASP A 37 0.53 4.22 11.46
N ALA A 38 1.18 5.38 11.36
CA ALA A 38 0.53 6.60 10.89
C ALA A 38 -0.03 6.45 9.45
N ALA A 39 0.71 5.76 8.58
CA ALA A 39 0.35 5.55 7.19
C ALA A 39 -0.79 4.52 7.02
N MET A 40 -0.72 3.40 7.72
CA MET A 40 -1.62 2.26 7.49
C MET A 40 -2.67 2.05 8.58
N ARG A 41 -2.45 2.60 9.79
CA ARG A 41 -3.28 2.47 11.00
C ARG A 41 -3.60 1.02 11.30
N MET A 42 -2.57 0.24 11.62
CA MET A 42 -2.67 -1.22 11.79
C MET A 42 -2.12 -1.63 13.14
N ASN A 43 -2.89 -2.44 13.87
CA ASN A 43 -2.54 -2.83 15.24
C ASN A 43 -1.17 -3.53 15.35
N CYS A 44 -0.73 -4.24 14.31
CA CYS A 44 0.58 -4.90 14.31
C CYS A 44 1.78 -3.94 14.29
N PHE A 45 1.57 -2.67 13.92
CA PHE A 45 2.60 -1.63 13.93
C PHE A 45 2.53 -0.71 15.16
N ASN A 46 1.39 -0.71 15.87
CA ASN A 46 1.19 0.10 17.07
C ASN A 46 1.43 -0.68 18.38
N THR A 47 0.82 -1.86 18.53
CA THR A 47 0.80 -2.58 19.81
C THR A 47 1.95 -3.57 19.91
N LYS A 48 3.03 -3.20 20.64
CA LYS A 48 4.25 -4.02 20.84
C LYS A 48 4.79 -4.55 19.48
N PRO A 49 5.18 -3.63 18.58
CA PRO A 49 5.56 -4.01 17.23
C PRO A 49 6.83 -4.86 17.24
N THR A 50 6.76 -6.02 16.58
CA THR A 50 7.92 -6.87 16.30
C THR A 50 7.76 -7.46 14.91
N ILE A 51 8.87 -7.81 14.24
CA ILE A 51 8.81 -8.43 12.92
C ILE A 51 8.01 -9.74 12.98
N ALA A 52 8.27 -10.59 13.99
CA ALA A 52 7.58 -11.87 14.15
C ALA A 52 6.06 -11.71 14.39
N SER A 53 5.65 -10.77 15.23
CA SER A 53 4.22 -10.51 15.49
C SER A 53 3.51 -9.95 14.26
N ALA A 54 4.16 -9.03 13.53
CA ALA A 54 3.64 -8.48 12.28
C ALA A 54 3.47 -9.57 11.20
N VAL A 55 4.49 -10.42 11.00
CA VAL A 55 4.42 -11.55 10.05
C VAL A 55 3.28 -12.50 10.39
N LYS A 56 3.14 -12.87 11.67
CA LYS A 56 2.06 -13.74 12.13
C LYS A 56 0.68 -13.12 11.89
N TYR A 57 0.54 -11.81 12.09
CA TYR A 57 -0.69 -11.07 11.83
C TYR A 57 -1.02 -11.03 10.34
N LEU A 58 -0.08 -10.61 9.49
CA LEU A 58 -0.27 -10.51 8.05
C LEU A 58 -0.51 -11.86 7.36
N LYS A 59 0.01 -12.97 7.92
CA LYS A 59 -0.33 -14.33 7.45
C LYS A 59 -1.80 -14.70 7.68
N LYS A 60 -2.44 -14.14 8.72
CA LYS A 60 -3.84 -14.43 9.07
C LYS A 60 -4.82 -13.45 8.45
N THR A 61 -4.37 -12.25 8.11
CA THR A 61 -5.23 -11.16 7.68
C THR A 61 -4.84 -10.72 6.27
N GLU A 62 -5.52 -11.30 5.27
CA GLU A 62 -5.18 -11.12 3.86
C GLU A 62 -5.27 -9.68 3.39
N TRP A 63 -6.38 -8.98 3.65
CA TRP A 63 -6.54 -7.57 3.27
C TRP A 63 -5.43 -6.68 3.88
N ALA A 64 -4.95 -7.04 5.07
CA ALA A 64 -3.86 -6.34 5.75
C ALA A 64 -2.53 -6.60 5.03
N ARG A 65 -2.25 -7.85 4.65
CA ARG A 65 -1.09 -8.21 3.83
C ARG A 65 -1.09 -7.44 2.51
N GLU A 66 -2.21 -7.43 1.80
CA GLU A 66 -2.34 -6.71 0.53
C GLU A 66 -2.14 -5.20 0.72
N LYS A 67 -2.62 -4.61 1.83
CA LYS A 67 -2.39 -3.20 2.14
C LYS A 67 -0.90 -2.89 2.31
N VAL A 68 -0.15 -3.73 3.02
CA VAL A 68 1.30 -3.58 3.20
C VAL A 68 2.04 -3.79 1.88
N GLU A 69 1.65 -4.77 1.08
CA GLU A 69 2.24 -5.03 -0.25
C GLU A 69 2.01 -3.86 -1.21
N ASN A 70 0.81 -3.26 -1.22
CA ASN A 70 0.53 -2.04 -1.96
C ASN A 70 1.40 -0.87 -1.48
N PHE A 71 1.57 -0.72 -0.17
CA PHE A 71 2.45 0.31 0.39
C PHE A 71 3.90 0.10 -0.08
N TYR A 72 4.38 -1.14 -0.02
CA TYR A 72 5.72 -1.49 -0.49
C TYR A 72 5.92 -1.17 -1.98
N LEU A 73 4.99 -1.55 -2.85
CA LEU A 73 5.09 -1.27 -4.29
C LEU A 73 5.12 0.23 -4.59
N TYR A 74 4.19 1.00 -4.02
CA TYR A 74 3.96 2.39 -4.47
C TYR A 74 4.71 3.44 -3.66
N ARG A 75 5.01 3.19 -2.38
CA ARG A 75 5.74 4.13 -1.53
C ARG A 75 7.21 3.78 -1.42
N PHE A 76 7.52 2.49 -1.23
CA PHE A 76 8.90 2.05 -1.06
C PHE A 76 9.63 1.79 -2.38
N LYS A 77 9.03 1.07 -3.32
CA LYS A 77 9.63 0.80 -4.65
C LYS A 77 9.23 1.82 -5.72
N ARG A 78 8.29 2.72 -5.39
CA ARG A 78 7.74 3.77 -6.28
C ARG A 78 7.32 3.28 -7.67
N MET A 79 6.74 2.09 -7.72
CA MET A 79 6.23 1.52 -8.96
C MET A 79 5.03 2.33 -9.50
N PRO A 80 4.77 2.28 -10.82
CA PRO A 80 3.56 2.84 -11.41
C PRO A 80 2.31 2.28 -10.73
N LYS A 81 1.32 3.13 -10.50
CA LYS A 81 0.04 2.68 -9.94
C LYS A 81 -0.65 1.73 -10.92
N ALA A 82 -1.25 0.69 -10.36
CA ALA A 82 -2.10 -0.23 -11.12
C ALA A 82 -3.26 0.51 -11.80
N SER A 83 -3.73 -0.01 -12.92
CA SER A 83 -5.02 0.40 -13.50
C SER A 83 -6.20 -0.05 -12.61
N ASP A 84 -7.39 0.50 -12.82
CA ASP A 84 -8.58 0.14 -12.04
C ASP A 84 -8.91 -1.36 -12.12
N ILE A 85 -8.65 -1.98 -13.28
CA ILE A 85 -8.82 -3.42 -13.49
C ILE A 85 -7.79 -4.21 -12.68
N GLU A 86 -6.52 -3.81 -12.73
CA GLU A 86 -5.46 -4.47 -11.98
C GLU A 86 -5.59 -4.29 -10.46
N TYR A 87 -6.20 -3.19 -10.01
CA TYR A 87 -6.49 -2.96 -8.59
C TYR A 87 -7.47 -3.98 -8.00
N GLN A 88 -8.33 -4.58 -8.82
CA GLN A 88 -9.22 -5.67 -8.40
C GLN A 88 -8.46 -6.97 -8.15
N MET A 89 -7.23 -7.10 -8.66
CA MET A 89 -6.38 -8.25 -8.43
C MET A 89 -5.46 -8.04 -7.21
N PRO A 90 -5.09 -9.13 -6.50
CA PRO A 90 -4.10 -9.07 -5.43
C PRO A 90 -2.76 -8.49 -5.91
N PRO A 91 -2.02 -7.73 -5.07
CA PRO A 91 -0.78 -7.08 -5.48
C PRO A 91 0.27 -8.01 -6.09
N ARG A 92 0.39 -9.25 -5.60
CA ARG A 92 1.31 -10.29 -6.14
C ARG A 92 0.90 -10.85 -7.50
N SER A 93 -0.36 -10.70 -7.88
CA SER A 93 -0.92 -11.17 -9.17
C SER A 93 -0.87 -10.11 -10.26
N ARG A 94 -0.41 -8.90 -9.93
CA ARG A 94 -0.31 -7.79 -10.89
C ARG A 94 0.95 -7.91 -11.74
N THR A 95 0.84 -7.42 -12.97
CA THR A 95 1.87 -7.43 -14.00
C THR A 95 2.58 -6.08 -14.09
N PHE A 96 3.88 -6.08 -14.33
CA PHE A 96 4.65 -4.87 -14.60
C PHE A 96 5.39 -4.99 -15.92
N ARG A 97 5.41 -3.91 -16.71
CA ARG A 97 6.16 -3.85 -17.98
C ARG A 97 7.65 -4.04 -17.74
N HIS A 98 8.32 -4.62 -18.72
CA HIS A 98 9.78 -4.81 -18.71
C HIS A 98 10.51 -3.46 -18.64
N GLY A 99 11.69 -3.45 -18.03
CA GLY A 99 12.53 -2.25 -17.90
C GLY A 99 12.06 -1.24 -16.86
N LEU A 100 11.04 -1.57 -16.06
CA LEU A 100 10.67 -0.79 -14.89
C LEU A 100 11.56 -1.20 -13.71
N GLU A 101 12.43 -0.28 -13.29
CA GLU A 101 13.26 -0.47 -12.11
C GLU A 101 12.64 0.21 -10.89
N PRO A 102 12.70 -0.42 -9.71
CA PRO A 102 12.32 0.25 -8.47
C PRO A 102 13.16 1.49 -8.24
N ARG A 103 12.51 2.56 -7.77
CA ARG A 103 13.20 3.80 -7.37
C ARG A 103 13.44 3.81 -5.86
N GLU A 104 14.22 4.79 -5.42
CA GLU A 104 14.43 5.07 -4.01
C GLU A 104 13.10 5.30 -3.28
N PRO A 105 12.98 4.83 -2.02
CA PRO A 105 11.77 5.00 -1.24
C PRO A 105 11.35 6.46 -1.09
N MET A 106 10.05 6.70 -1.09
CA MET A 106 9.49 8.01 -0.82
C MET A 106 9.75 8.40 0.63
N GLU A 107 10.30 9.58 0.88
CA GLU A 107 10.41 10.12 2.24
C GLU A 107 9.01 10.43 2.80
N LEU A 108 8.75 9.96 4.02
CA LEU A 108 7.47 10.11 4.70
C LEU A 108 7.69 10.59 6.12
N THR A 109 6.99 11.65 6.51
CA THR A 109 6.94 12.10 7.90
C THR A 109 5.54 11.89 8.46
N VAL A 110 5.44 11.65 9.76
CA VAL A 110 4.15 11.46 10.45
C VAL A 110 3.23 12.68 10.23
N GLU A 111 3.80 13.89 10.32
CA GLU A 111 3.08 15.14 10.10
C GLU A 111 2.53 15.26 8.68
N SER A 112 3.34 14.95 7.66
CA SER A 112 2.92 14.98 6.25
C SER A 112 1.78 14.00 5.98
N ILE A 113 1.88 12.79 6.55
CA ILE A 113 0.83 11.77 6.45
C ILE A 113 -0.46 12.27 7.08
N GLN A 114 -0.40 12.80 8.31
CA GLN A 114 -1.58 13.31 9.02
C GLN A 114 -2.20 14.50 8.30
N ALA A 115 -1.39 15.44 7.81
CA ALA A 115 -1.85 16.58 7.02
C ALA A 115 -2.56 16.13 5.73
N SER A 116 -2.00 15.16 5.02
CA SER A 116 -2.64 14.58 3.83
C SER A 116 -3.97 13.91 4.18
N GLN A 117 -4.06 13.19 5.29
CA GLN A 117 -5.30 12.57 5.75
C GLN A 117 -6.35 13.62 6.16
N ALA A 118 -5.96 14.67 6.86
CA ALA A 118 -6.84 15.79 7.24
C ALA A 118 -7.37 16.55 6.02
N LYS A 119 -6.51 16.78 5.01
CA LYS A 119 -6.91 17.39 3.73
C LYS A 119 -7.92 16.52 2.98
N ALA A 120 -7.69 15.21 2.92
CA ALA A 120 -8.63 14.28 2.30
C ALA A 120 -9.99 14.25 3.03
N ALA A 121 -9.97 14.23 4.37
CA ALA A 121 -11.19 14.22 5.20
C ALA A 121 -12.01 15.52 5.05
N SER A 122 -11.35 16.68 5.05
CA SER A 122 -12.01 17.97 4.85
C SER A 122 -12.61 18.11 3.45
N ALA A 123 -11.88 17.67 2.41
CA ALA A 123 -12.40 17.64 1.04
C ALA A 123 -13.64 16.74 0.89
N PHE A 124 -13.62 15.55 1.53
CA PHE A 124 -14.79 14.66 1.57
C PHE A 124 -15.98 15.30 2.29
N LYS A 125 -15.76 15.94 3.45
CA LYS A 125 -16.80 16.66 4.21
C LYS A 125 -17.42 17.79 3.39
N ALA A 126 -16.61 18.57 2.67
CA ALA A 126 -17.07 19.66 1.82
C ALA A 126 -17.99 19.15 0.69
N ARG A 127 -17.61 18.05 0.01
CA ARG A 127 -18.45 17.43 -1.04
C ARG A 127 -19.78 16.92 -0.51
N ARG A 128 -19.79 16.28 0.66
CA ARG A 128 -21.02 15.74 1.27
C ARG A 128 -21.96 16.85 1.80
N GLY A 129 -21.40 17.95 2.29
CA GLY A 129 -22.17 19.08 2.84
C GLY A 129 -22.90 19.94 1.79
N GLY A 130 -22.55 19.84 0.51
CA GLY A 130 -23.10 20.68 -0.56
C GLY A 130 -24.39 20.18 -1.21
N ASN A 131 -24.73 18.88 -1.10
CA ASN A 131 -25.80 18.27 -1.92
C ASN A 131 -27.13 18.02 -1.17
N GLY A 132 -27.36 18.71 -0.04
CA GLY A 132 -28.49 18.47 0.86
C GLY A 132 -29.62 19.51 0.82
N ARG A 133 -29.66 20.41 -0.17
CA ARG A 133 -30.73 21.43 -0.29
C ARG A 133 -31.33 21.47 -1.69
N ASN A 134 -32.41 20.71 -1.88
CA ASN A 134 -33.59 21.00 -2.72
C ASN A 134 -34.12 19.73 -3.39
N PHE A 135 -35.00 19.01 -2.70
CA PHE A 135 -36.12 18.28 -3.32
C PHE A 135 -37.26 18.22 -2.30
N ARG A 136 -37.94 19.35 -2.14
CA ARG A 136 -39.32 19.42 -1.63
C ARG A 136 -40.04 20.47 -2.45
N ARG A 137 -40.76 20.01 -3.47
CA ARG A 137 -41.89 20.71 -4.07
C ARG A 137 -42.89 19.68 -4.53
#